data_AF-A0A7S2MCK9-F1
#
_entry.id   AF-A0A7S2MCK9-F1
#
_cell.length_a   1.000
_cell.length_b   1.000
_cell.length_c   1.000
_cell.angle_alpha   90.00
_cell.angle_beta   90.00
_cell.angle_gamma   90.00
#
_symmetry.space_group_name_H-M   'P 1'
#
loop_
_entity.id
_entity.type
_entity.pdbx_description
1 polymer ?
#
loop_
_entity_poly.entity_id
_entity_poly.type
_entity_poly.pdbx_seq_one_letter_code
_entity_poly.pdbx_strand_id
1 'polypeptide(L)'
;METTCERPRILCLHGTGANSDITALQLHGLNLSSSAECKFLNAPHTAPKCWPGLQFFSQGPWFSWSVEENHWEESLVFLADFCKKNGPFDGVYGFSQAAGLITNFSHPSIWRDRFEFDRCPWKFAILACGADSSCMDIQQNDASKIDLPSFHIFGEKDPILADGQALEPYWNTEKRMKYTHTRGHEIDMNMTRREPELGKLLKDFLDEQKNDYVDEY
;
A
#
# COMPACT_ATOMS: atom_id res chain seq x y z
N MET A 1 -2.86 -20.55 -28.38
CA MET A 1 -2.24 -19.23 -28.16
C MET A 1 -2.02 -19.14 -26.67
N GLU A 2 -0.78 -19.15 -26.22
CA GLU A 2 -0.47 -18.96 -24.79
C GLU A 2 -0.89 -17.54 -24.42
N THR A 3 -1.97 -17.41 -23.66
CA THR A 3 -2.30 -16.16 -22.98
C THR A 3 -1.19 -15.93 -21.96
N THR A 4 -0.21 -15.09 -22.30
CA THR A 4 0.72 -14.57 -21.30
C THR A 4 -0.13 -13.81 -20.29
N CYS A 5 -0.34 -14.40 -19.11
CA CYS A 5 -0.99 -13.69 -18.02
C CYS A 5 -0.13 -12.46 -17.71
N GLU A 6 -0.62 -11.27 -18.09
CA GLU A 6 0.11 -10.03 -17.89
C GLU A 6 0.38 -9.83 -16.40
N ARG A 7 1.59 -9.37 -16.07
CA ARG A 7 1.97 -9.13 -14.67
C ARG A 7 1.15 -7.95 -14.14
N PRO A 8 0.53 -8.06 -12.95
CA PRO A 8 -0.27 -6.96 -12.41
C PRO A 8 0.57 -5.70 -12.26
N ARG A 9 0.00 -4.56 -12.61
CA ARG A 9 0.62 -3.25 -12.49
C ARG A 9 0.27 -2.64 -11.13
N ILE A 10 1.28 -2.52 -10.26
CA ILE A 10 1.11 -2.11 -8.87
C ILE A 10 1.68 -0.70 -8.66
N LEU A 11 0.87 0.21 -8.13
CA LEU A 11 1.33 1.51 -7.64
C LEU A 11 1.99 1.33 -6.26
N CYS A 12 3.21 1.79 -6.07
CA CYS A 12 4.00 1.52 -4.86
C CYS A 12 4.37 2.81 -4.13
N LEU A 13 3.92 2.92 -2.88
CA LEU A 13 4.00 4.12 -2.04
C LEU A 13 4.88 3.88 -0.80
N HIS A 14 5.78 4.82 -0.51
CA HIS A 14 6.71 4.74 0.62
C HIS A 14 6.11 5.28 1.93
N GLY A 15 6.72 4.95 3.08
CA GLY A 15 6.36 5.51 4.39
C GLY A 15 6.97 6.90 4.66
N THR A 16 6.73 7.45 5.84
CA THR A 16 7.22 8.78 6.26
C THR A 16 8.75 8.87 6.22
N GLY A 17 9.28 9.99 5.71
CA GLY A 17 10.72 10.26 5.69
C GLY A 17 11.50 9.22 4.86
N ALA A 18 10.90 8.73 3.78
CA ALA A 18 11.49 7.74 2.87
C ALA A 18 11.34 8.21 1.42
N ASN A 19 11.60 7.33 0.46
CA ASN A 19 11.42 7.56 -0.96
C ASN A 19 11.26 6.24 -1.72
N SER A 20 11.04 6.33 -3.03
CA SER A 20 10.89 5.20 -3.94
C SER A 20 12.04 4.19 -3.92
N ASP A 21 13.27 4.61 -3.63
CA ASP A 21 14.41 3.68 -3.55
C ASP A 21 14.20 2.69 -2.39
N ILE A 22 13.74 3.20 -1.24
CA ILE A 22 13.45 2.38 -0.06
C ILE A 22 12.33 1.39 -0.38
N THR A 23 11.26 1.85 -1.03
CA THR A 23 10.16 0.96 -1.45
C THR A 23 10.62 -0.11 -2.44
N ALA A 24 11.53 0.19 -3.36
CA ALA A 24 12.09 -0.82 -4.26
C ALA A 24 12.82 -1.94 -3.49
N LEU A 25 13.55 -1.60 -2.42
CA LEU A 25 14.22 -2.58 -1.55
C LEU A 25 13.22 -3.42 -0.74
N GLN A 26 12.15 -2.80 -0.24
CA GLN A 26 11.05 -3.52 0.44
C GLN A 26 10.40 -4.54 -0.50
N LEU A 27 10.09 -4.12 -1.73
CA LEU A 27 9.48 -4.96 -2.75
C LEU A 27 10.41 -6.08 -3.24
N HIS A 28 11.72 -5.85 -3.25
CA HIS A 28 12.71 -6.90 -3.45
C HIS A 28 12.61 -7.97 -2.35
N GLY A 29 12.55 -7.55 -1.09
CA GLY A 29 12.40 -8.45 0.06
C GLY A 29 11.11 -9.26 0.06
N LEU A 30 10.03 -8.69 -0.48
CA LEU A 30 8.73 -9.35 -0.67
C LEU A 30 8.64 -10.18 -1.96
N ASN A 31 9.68 -10.17 -2.80
CA ASN A 31 9.67 -10.79 -4.13
C ASN A 31 8.52 -10.29 -5.03
N LEU A 32 8.04 -9.07 -4.81
CA LEU A 32 6.98 -8.43 -5.59
C LEU A 32 7.50 -7.90 -6.93
N SER A 33 8.73 -7.40 -6.96
CA SER A 33 9.35 -6.84 -8.16
C SER A 33 9.59 -7.87 -9.28
N SER A 34 9.57 -9.17 -8.95
CA SER A 34 9.60 -10.26 -9.93
C SER A 34 8.22 -10.75 -10.37
N SER A 35 7.17 -10.37 -9.63
CA SER A 35 5.79 -10.85 -9.82
C SER A 35 4.85 -9.79 -10.40
N ALA A 36 5.19 -8.49 -10.31
CA ALA A 36 4.34 -7.36 -10.71
C ALA A 36 5.14 -6.24 -11.44
N GLU A 37 4.51 -5.48 -12.33
CA GLU A 37 5.09 -4.22 -12.84
C GLU A 37 4.90 -3.13 -11.76
N CYS A 38 6.00 -2.65 -11.17
CA CYS A 38 5.93 -1.72 -10.04
C CYS A 38 6.13 -0.28 -10.49
N LYS A 39 5.12 0.58 -10.27
CA LYS A 39 5.18 2.02 -10.48
C LYS A 39 5.39 2.73 -9.15
N PHE A 40 6.60 3.22 -8.91
CA PHE A 40 6.94 3.94 -7.69
C PHE A 40 6.53 5.41 -7.75
N LEU A 41 6.00 5.93 -6.65
CA LEU A 41 5.58 7.33 -6.51
C LEU A 41 6.15 7.90 -5.20
N ASN A 42 6.91 8.99 -5.32
CA ASN A 42 7.29 9.79 -4.17
C ASN A 42 6.12 10.68 -3.75
N ALA A 43 5.91 10.81 -2.44
CA ALA A 43 4.95 11.71 -1.85
C ALA A 43 5.26 13.19 -2.20
N PRO A 44 4.26 14.09 -2.19
CA PRO A 44 4.46 15.45 -2.65
C PRO A 44 5.24 16.33 -1.66
N HIS A 45 5.31 15.95 -0.38
CA HIS A 45 5.90 16.79 0.67
C HIS A 45 7.31 16.34 0.99
N THR A 46 8.26 17.28 0.94
CA THR A 46 9.64 17.00 1.35
C THR A 46 9.71 16.85 2.86
N ALA A 47 10.33 15.76 3.32
CA ALA A 47 10.64 15.55 4.72
C ALA A 47 12.03 16.13 5.02
N PRO A 48 12.21 16.88 6.12
CA PRO A 48 13.50 17.49 6.45
C PRO A 48 14.58 16.46 6.82
N LYS A 49 14.17 15.25 7.24
CA LYS A 49 15.05 14.15 7.63
C LYS A 49 14.45 12.82 7.18
N CYS A 50 15.32 11.86 6.89
CA CYS A 50 14.88 10.47 6.73
C CYS A 50 14.49 9.86 8.07
N TRP A 51 13.73 8.77 7.99
CA TRP A 51 13.65 7.85 9.12
C TRP A 51 15.05 7.30 9.45
N PRO A 52 15.46 7.22 10.74
CA PRO A 52 16.78 6.76 11.12
C PRO A 52 17.13 5.38 10.55
N GLY A 53 18.28 5.29 9.89
CA GLY A 53 18.79 4.07 9.26
C GLY A 53 18.57 4.01 7.74
N LEU A 54 17.59 4.75 7.20
CA LEU A 54 17.32 4.74 5.75
C LEU A 54 18.42 5.42 4.93
N GLN A 55 19.23 6.30 5.53
CA GLN A 55 20.37 6.95 4.88
C GLN A 55 21.47 5.98 4.41
N PHE A 56 21.47 4.74 4.91
CA PHE A 56 22.39 3.70 4.44
C PHE A 56 21.95 3.07 3.11
N PHE A 57 20.72 3.34 2.67
CA PHE A 57 20.06 2.68 1.55
C PHE A 57 19.66 3.63 0.41
N SER A 58 19.50 4.93 0.70
CA SER A 58 19.26 5.96 -0.32
C SER A 58 19.96 7.27 0.07
N GLN A 59 20.26 8.11 -0.91
CA GLN A 59 20.85 9.44 -0.72
C GLN A 59 19.79 10.54 -0.54
N GLY A 60 18.51 10.18 -0.54
CA GLY A 60 17.40 11.13 -0.59
C GLY A 60 17.18 11.68 -2.02
N PRO A 61 16.37 12.74 -2.20
CA PRO A 61 15.59 13.45 -1.17
C PRO A 61 14.56 12.55 -0.45
N TRP A 62 14.06 13.03 0.69
CA TRP A 62 13.11 12.32 1.55
C TRP A 62 11.75 12.97 1.46
N PHE A 63 10.71 12.14 1.52
CA PHE A 63 9.33 12.58 1.35
C PHE A 63 8.42 11.94 2.38
N SER A 64 7.28 12.58 2.60
CA SER A 64 6.17 12.08 3.43
C SER A 64 4.85 12.48 2.80
N TRP A 65 3.81 11.68 3.03
CA TRP A 65 2.43 12.00 2.66
C TRP A 65 1.78 12.98 3.64
N SER A 66 2.22 12.97 4.89
CA SER A 66 1.81 13.96 5.88
C SER A 66 2.90 14.23 6.89
N VAL A 67 3.05 15.52 7.22
CA VAL A 67 3.96 16.06 8.24
C VAL A 67 3.23 17.13 9.03
N GLU A 68 2.36 17.88 8.35
CA GLU A 68 1.49 18.93 8.90
C GLU A 68 0.02 18.57 8.60
N GLU A 69 -0.93 19.18 9.31
CA GLU A 69 -2.35 18.81 9.22
C GLU A 69 -2.93 18.91 7.80
N ASN A 70 -2.58 19.94 7.03
CA ASN A 70 -3.06 20.14 5.66
C ASN A 70 -2.44 19.17 4.64
N HIS A 71 -1.30 18.56 4.95
CA HIS A 71 -0.56 17.74 3.98
C HIS A 71 -1.32 16.47 3.60
N TRP A 72 -2.14 15.93 4.49
CA TRP A 72 -2.93 14.73 4.21
C TRP A 72 -3.93 14.97 3.07
N GLU A 73 -4.64 16.10 3.13
CA GLU A 73 -5.58 16.53 2.10
C GLU A 73 -4.90 16.73 0.75
N GLU A 74 -3.76 17.44 0.76
CA GLU A 74 -2.94 17.69 -0.43
C GLU A 74 -2.42 16.38 -1.05
N SER A 75 -2.06 15.40 -0.21
CA SER A 75 -1.63 14.08 -0.66
C SER A 75 -2.75 13.27 -1.30
N LEU A 76 -3.99 13.36 -0.80
CA LEU A 76 -5.14 12.71 -1.43
C LEU A 76 -5.42 13.31 -2.82
N VAL A 77 -5.39 14.64 -2.95
CA VAL A 77 -5.55 15.33 -4.25
C VAL A 77 -4.43 14.94 -5.21
N PHE A 78 -3.18 14.95 -4.75
CA PHE A 78 -2.03 14.55 -5.55
C PHE A 78 -2.14 13.09 -6.03
N LEU A 79 -2.54 12.16 -5.15
CA LEU A 79 -2.73 10.76 -5.50
C LEU A 79 -3.87 10.57 -6.50
N ALA A 80 -5.00 11.28 -6.33
CA ALA A 80 -6.11 11.26 -7.28
C ALA A 80 -5.65 11.70 -8.68
N ASP A 81 -4.97 12.85 -8.78
CA ASP A 81 -4.46 13.37 -10.04
C ASP A 81 -3.47 12.42 -10.71
N PHE A 82 -2.59 11.80 -9.91
CA PHE A 82 -1.65 10.82 -10.41
C PHE A 82 -2.37 9.59 -10.97
N CYS A 83 -3.35 9.04 -10.25
CA CYS A 83 -4.15 7.90 -10.66
C CYS A 83 -4.95 8.19 -11.94
N LYS A 84 -5.57 9.37 -12.06
CA LYS A 84 -6.27 9.80 -13.29
C LYS A 84 -5.36 9.82 -14.52
N LYS A 85 -4.08 10.20 -14.34
CA LYS A 85 -3.10 10.34 -15.43
C LYS A 85 -2.34 9.06 -15.77
N ASN A 86 -2.15 8.16 -14.81
CA ASN A 86 -1.22 7.04 -14.94
C ASN A 86 -1.87 5.65 -14.77
N GLY A 87 -3.13 5.60 -14.33
CA GLY A 87 -3.90 4.37 -14.22
C GLY A 87 -4.32 3.80 -15.59
N PRO A 88 -5.03 2.67 -15.60
CA PRO A 88 -5.43 1.89 -14.42
C PRO A 88 -4.25 1.17 -13.75
N PHE A 89 -4.39 0.92 -12.45
CA PHE A 89 -3.53 0.02 -11.70
C PHE A 89 -4.34 -1.21 -11.30
N ASP A 90 -3.69 -2.36 -11.26
CA ASP A 90 -4.32 -3.61 -10.81
C ASP A 90 -4.26 -3.71 -9.30
N GLY A 91 -3.18 -3.22 -8.70
CA GLY A 91 -3.01 -3.19 -7.26
C GLY A 91 -2.29 -1.96 -6.76
N VAL A 92 -2.24 -1.84 -5.44
CA VAL A 92 -1.46 -0.82 -4.74
C VAL A 92 -0.67 -1.45 -3.60
N TYR A 93 0.54 -0.98 -3.38
CA TYR A 93 1.37 -1.29 -2.23
C TYR A 93 1.64 -0.02 -1.44
N GLY A 94 1.51 -0.10 -0.11
CA GLY A 94 1.95 0.98 0.78
C GLY A 94 2.60 0.47 2.04
N PHE A 95 3.67 1.15 2.44
CA PHE A 95 4.34 0.94 3.72
C PHE A 95 4.02 2.06 4.72
N SER A 96 3.75 1.72 5.98
CA SER A 96 3.57 2.69 7.07
C SER A 96 2.49 3.73 6.77
N GLN A 97 2.81 5.02 6.82
CA GLN A 97 1.92 6.14 6.48
C GLN A 97 1.17 5.95 5.14
N ALA A 98 1.81 5.37 4.12
CA ALA A 98 1.13 5.12 2.85
C ALA A 98 -0.01 4.10 2.98
N ALA A 99 0.06 3.15 3.92
CA ALA A 99 -1.02 2.18 4.12
C ALA A 99 -2.30 2.85 4.64
N GLY A 100 -2.17 3.86 5.52
CA GLY A 100 -3.29 4.70 5.95
C GLY A 100 -3.85 5.52 4.79
N LEU A 101 -2.97 6.13 3.97
CA LEU A 101 -3.40 6.91 2.81
C LEU A 101 -4.16 6.05 1.79
N ILE A 102 -3.66 4.85 1.51
CA ILE A 102 -4.33 3.88 0.63
C ILE A 102 -5.67 3.46 1.22
N THR A 103 -5.73 3.14 2.52
CA THR A 103 -6.97 2.75 3.19
C THR A 103 -8.02 3.86 3.06
N ASN A 104 -7.62 5.11 3.35
CA ASN A 104 -8.48 6.27 3.20
C ASN A 104 -8.97 6.41 1.74
N PHE A 105 -8.05 6.44 0.78
CA PHE A 105 -8.40 6.61 -0.64
C PHE A 105 -9.28 5.48 -1.18
N SER A 106 -9.07 4.24 -0.73
CA SER A 106 -9.84 3.07 -1.19
C SER A 106 -11.29 3.08 -0.70
N HIS A 107 -11.62 3.89 0.30
CA HIS A 107 -12.98 4.00 0.80
C HIS A 107 -13.88 4.70 -0.22
N PRO A 108 -15.10 4.19 -0.52
CA PRO A 108 -16.00 4.78 -1.52
C PRO A 108 -16.33 6.25 -1.27
N SER A 109 -16.44 6.69 -0.01
CA SER A 109 -16.63 8.12 0.30
C SER A 109 -15.51 9.04 -0.21
N ILE A 110 -14.34 8.48 -0.51
CA ILE A 110 -13.18 9.23 -0.98
C ILE A 110 -13.06 9.15 -2.50
N TRP A 111 -12.79 7.96 -3.06
CA TRP A 111 -12.58 7.86 -4.52
C TRP A 111 -13.83 8.19 -5.33
N ARG A 112 -15.03 7.78 -4.86
CA ARG A 112 -16.30 7.99 -5.59
C ARG A 112 -16.87 9.36 -5.26
N ASP A 113 -17.16 9.60 -3.99
CA ASP A 113 -18.00 10.73 -3.59
C ASP A 113 -17.21 12.05 -3.60
N ARG A 114 -15.90 12.01 -3.35
CA ARG A 114 -15.05 13.19 -3.30
C ARG A 114 -14.22 13.41 -4.56
N PHE A 115 -13.66 12.35 -5.16
CA PHE A 115 -12.79 12.47 -6.33
C PHE A 115 -13.42 12.03 -7.66
N GLU A 116 -14.68 11.60 -7.63
CA GLU A 116 -15.52 11.29 -8.80
C GLU A 116 -14.89 10.25 -9.75
N PHE A 117 -14.23 9.23 -9.19
CA PHE A 117 -13.83 8.06 -9.97
C PHE A 117 -15.02 7.12 -10.19
N ASP A 118 -15.12 6.51 -11.38
CA ASP A 118 -16.13 5.49 -11.66
C ASP A 118 -15.88 4.18 -10.90
N ARG A 119 -14.62 3.93 -10.53
CA ARG A 119 -14.17 2.76 -9.76
C ARG A 119 -12.91 3.12 -8.96
N CYS A 120 -12.62 2.36 -7.91
CA CYS A 120 -11.35 2.50 -7.19
C CYS A 120 -10.16 2.38 -8.17
N PRO A 121 -9.10 3.21 -8.07
CA PRO A 121 -7.98 3.20 -9.01
C PRO A 121 -7.15 1.90 -9.03
N TRP A 122 -7.38 1.01 -8.06
CA TRP A 122 -6.78 -0.31 -7.94
C TRP A 122 -7.83 -1.34 -7.55
N LYS A 123 -7.56 -2.62 -7.86
CA LYS A 123 -8.46 -3.75 -7.57
C LYS A 123 -8.10 -4.48 -6.28
N PHE A 124 -6.84 -4.42 -5.85
CA PHE A 124 -6.38 -4.99 -4.58
C PHE A 124 -5.34 -4.12 -3.88
N ALA A 125 -5.10 -4.35 -2.60
CA ALA A 125 -4.09 -3.62 -1.82
C ALA A 125 -3.16 -4.54 -1.02
N ILE A 126 -1.88 -4.19 -0.94
CA ILE A 126 -0.89 -4.80 -0.05
C ILE A 126 -0.40 -3.71 0.92
N LEU A 127 -0.65 -3.89 2.20
CA LEU A 127 -0.47 -2.89 3.24
C LEU A 127 0.54 -3.41 4.26
N ALA A 128 1.74 -2.85 4.27
CA ALA A 128 2.82 -3.30 5.15
C ALA A 128 3.06 -2.32 6.30
N CYS A 129 3.07 -2.84 7.52
CA CYS A 129 3.32 -2.11 8.76
C CYS A 129 2.50 -0.81 8.83
N GLY A 130 1.20 -0.88 8.58
CA GLY A 130 0.38 0.32 8.36
C GLY A 130 0.33 1.30 9.53
N ALA A 131 0.06 2.57 9.22
CA ALA A 131 0.01 3.67 10.18
C ALA A 131 -0.93 4.79 9.71
N ASP A 132 -1.01 5.87 10.51
CA ASP A 132 -1.78 7.09 10.28
C ASP A 132 -3.29 6.86 10.16
N SER A 133 -3.83 5.92 10.95
CA SER A 133 -5.28 5.67 10.98
C SER A 133 -6.06 6.90 11.46
N SER A 134 -5.45 7.75 12.30
CA SER A 134 -6.03 8.99 12.81
C SER A 134 -6.10 10.11 11.78
N CYS A 135 -5.34 10.04 10.69
CA CYS A 135 -5.40 11.02 9.59
C CYS A 135 -6.52 10.71 8.60
N MET A 136 -7.17 9.54 8.70
CA MET A 136 -8.20 9.15 7.75
C MET A 136 -9.47 9.99 7.92
N ASP A 137 -10.02 10.46 6.80
CA ASP A 137 -11.22 11.31 6.75
C ASP A 137 -12.43 10.49 6.32
N ILE A 138 -12.64 9.37 7.03
CA ILE A 138 -13.82 8.51 6.86
C ILE A 138 -14.78 8.87 8.00
N GLN A 139 -16.00 9.26 7.65
CA GLN A 139 -17.01 9.66 8.62
C GLN A 139 -17.27 8.51 9.60
N GLN A 140 -17.28 8.80 10.91
CA GLN A 140 -17.39 7.76 11.96
C GLN A 140 -18.67 6.91 11.88
N ASN A 141 -19.72 7.45 11.27
CA ASN A 141 -21.00 6.76 11.06
C ASN A 141 -21.09 6.04 9.71
N ASP A 142 -20.07 6.12 8.86
CA ASP A 142 -20.04 5.39 7.60
C ASP A 142 -19.70 3.92 7.86
N ALA A 143 -20.72 3.07 7.73
CA ALA A 143 -20.58 1.64 7.91
C ALA A 143 -20.04 0.93 6.65
N SER A 144 -19.84 1.65 5.56
CA SER A 144 -19.32 1.10 4.31
C SER A 144 -17.94 0.47 4.53
N LYS A 145 -17.67 -0.58 3.75
CA LYS A 145 -16.37 -1.24 3.73
C LYS A 145 -15.73 -1.06 2.37
N ILE A 146 -14.41 -1.07 2.37
CA ILE A 146 -13.60 -1.20 1.16
C ILE A 146 -13.79 -2.63 0.67
N ASP A 147 -14.59 -2.80 -0.38
CA ASP A 147 -14.93 -4.11 -0.95
C ASP A 147 -13.89 -4.62 -1.96
N LEU A 148 -12.61 -4.55 -1.58
CA LEU A 148 -11.47 -4.98 -2.38
C LEU A 148 -10.65 -6.01 -1.60
N PRO A 149 -10.02 -7.00 -2.27
CA PRO A 149 -9.02 -7.86 -1.65
C PRO A 149 -7.86 -7.05 -1.06
N SER A 150 -7.48 -7.40 0.16
CA SER A 150 -6.33 -6.77 0.82
C SER A 150 -5.45 -7.76 1.56
N PHE A 151 -4.14 -7.51 1.53
CA PHE A 151 -3.15 -8.25 2.29
C PHE A 151 -2.46 -7.31 3.28
N HIS A 152 -2.71 -7.51 4.57
CA HIS A 152 -2.05 -6.76 5.65
C HIS A 152 -0.83 -7.51 6.18
N ILE A 153 0.34 -6.87 6.16
CA ILE A 153 1.58 -7.42 6.70
C ILE A 153 1.95 -6.61 7.94
N PHE A 154 2.14 -7.28 9.07
CA PHE A 154 2.43 -6.67 10.37
C PHE A 154 3.78 -7.12 10.93
N GLY A 155 4.40 -6.27 11.74
CA GLY A 155 5.53 -6.65 12.59
C GLY A 155 5.07 -6.91 14.02
N GLU A 156 5.38 -8.08 14.56
CA GLU A 156 5.08 -8.46 15.95
C GLU A 156 5.68 -7.47 16.96
N LYS A 157 6.86 -6.92 16.66
CA LYS A 157 7.60 -5.99 17.54
C LYS A 157 7.46 -4.55 17.08
N ASP A 158 6.50 -4.27 16.19
CA ASP A 158 6.26 -2.95 15.67
C ASP A 158 5.66 -2.06 16.78
N PRO A 159 6.34 -0.97 17.19
CA PRO A 159 5.83 -0.09 18.24
C PRO A 159 4.50 0.58 17.88
N ILE A 160 4.13 0.63 16.60
CA ILE A 160 2.86 1.20 16.12
C ILE A 160 1.91 0.13 15.54
N LEU A 161 2.11 -1.14 15.89
CA LEU A 161 1.26 -2.26 15.45
C LEU A 161 -0.25 -1.98 15.60
N ALA A 162 -0.65 -1.38 16.73
CA ALA A 162 -2.04 -1.07 17.02
C ALA A 162 -2.67 -0.12 15.99
N ASP A 163 -1.88 0.81 15.45
CA ASP A 163 -2.34 1.76 14.44
C ASP A 163 -2.56 1.06 13.08
N GLY A 164 -1.65 0.16 12.70
CA GLY A 164 -1.83 -0.69 11.52
C GLY A 164 -3.05 -1.62 11.63
N GLN A 165 -3.29 -2.19 12.82
CA GLN A 165 -4.48 -3.01 13.09
C GLN A 165 -5.77 -2.19 13.04
N ALA A 166 -5.72 -0.90 13.39
CA ALA A 166 -6.86 0.00 13.28
C ALA A 166 -7.31 0.26 11.82
N LEU A 167 -6.48 -0.07 10.83
CA LEU A 167 -6.85 -0.03 9.41
C LEU A 167 -7.69 -1.26 9.00
N GLU A 168 -7.50 -2.43 9.63
CA GLU A 168 -8.17 -3.69 9.24
C GLU A 168 -9.70 -3.56 9.16
N PRO A 169 -10.40 -2.92 10.12
CA PRO A 169 -11.87 -2.84 10.12
C PRO A 169 -12.47 -2.10 8.92
N TYR A 170 -11.71 -1.30 8.17
CA TYR A 170 -12.22 -0.61 6.99
C TYR A 170 -12.32 -1.53 5.75
N TRP A 171 -11.61 -2.65 5.75
CA TRP A 171 -11.56 -3.59 4.63
C TRP A 171 -12.58 -4.73 4.80
N ASN A 172 -13.10 -5.25 3.68
CA ASN A 172 -13.99 -6.42 3.69
C ASN A 172 -13.29 -7.61 4.34
N THR A 173 -13.87 -8.14 5.42
CA THR A 173 -13.27 -9.23 6.21
C THR A 173 -13.17 -10.54 5.42
N GLU A 174 -14.06 -10.81 4.47
CA GLU A 174 -14.01 -12.05 3.67
C GLU A 174 -12.96 -12.01 2.55
N LYS A 175 -12.53 -10.80 2.15
CA LYS A 175 -11.50 -10.59 1.12
C LYS A 175 -10.14 -10.20 1.70
N ARG A 176 -10.02 -10.14 3.04
CA ARG A 176 -8.82 -9.67 3.75
C ARG A 176 -7.96 -10.83 4.23
N MET A 177 -6.71 -10.85 3.80
CA MET A 177 -5.64 -11.68 4.34
C MET A 177 -4.72 -10.88 5.27
N LYS A 178 -4.07 -11.58 6.20
CA LYS A 178 -3.05 -10.98 7.07
C LYS A 178 -1.91 -11.92 7.39
N TYR A 179 -0.75 -11.35 7.65
CA TYR A 179 0.43 -12.05 8.15
C TYR A 179 1.22 -11.17 9.12
N THR A 180 1.69 -11.76 10.22
CA THR A 180 2.53 -11.06 11.20
C THR A 180 3.91 -11.72 11.24
N HIS A 181 4.96 -10.99 10.85
CA HIS A 181 6.35 -11.44 10.96
C HIS A 181 6.97 -11.08 12.30
N THR A 182 8.09 -11.71 12.65
CA THR A 182 8.73 -11.62 13.98
C THR A 182 9.54 -10.32 14.25
N ARG A 183 9.64 -9.45 13.26
CA ARG A 183 10.40 -8.17 13.29
C ARG A 183 9.56 -6.96 13.73
N GLY A 184 10.19 -5.78 13.75
CA GLY A 184 9.57 -4.51 14.11
C GLY A 184 8.89 -3.82 12.93
N HIS A 185 8.94 -2.49 12.91
CA HIS A 185 8.39 -1.64 11.85
C HIS A 185 9.27 -1.66 10.58
N GLU A 186 9.32 -2.78 9.87
CA GLU A 186 10.23 -2.94 8.73
C GLU A 186 9.80 -4.03 7.75
N ILE A 187 10.11 -3.81 6.47
CA ILE A 187 10.20 -4.84 5.44
C ILE A 187 11.61 -4.77 4.88
N ASP A 188 12.45 -5.74 5.20
CA ASP A 188 13.84 -5.77 4.73
C ASP A 188 14.03 -6.66 3.49
N MET A 189 15.19 -6.54 2.85
CA MET A 189 15.53 -7.26 1.62
C MET A 189 15.56 -8.80 1.74
N ASN A 190 15.55 -9.35 2.95
CA ASN A 190 15.54 -10.79 3.22
C ASN A 190 14.21 -11.25 3.84
N MET A 191 13.16 -10.42 3.77
CA MET A 191 11.87 -10.68 4.44
C MET A 191 11.32 -12.07 4.09
N THR A 192 11.07 -12.36 2.82
CA THR A 192 10.50 -13.66 2.40
C THR A 192 11.47 -14.83 2.48
N ARG A 193 12.78 -14.58 2.56
CA ARG A 193 13.77 -15.63 2.84
C ARG A 193 13.68 -16.08 4.30
N ARG A 194 13.38 -15.17 5.22
CA ARG A 194 13.25 -15.45 6.65
C ARG A 194 11.86 -15.89 7.05
N GLU A 195 10.86 -15.34 6.38
CA GLU A 195 9.45 -15.62 6.57
C GLU A 195 8.90 -16.29 5.29
N PRO A 196 9.26 -17.56 5.01
CA PRO A 196 8.87 -18.23 3.76
C PRO A 196 7.35 -18.37 3.60
N GLU A 197 6.62 -18.48 4.70
CA GLU A 197 5.15 -18.54 4.67
C GLU A 197 4.54 -17.21 4.21
N LEU A 198 5.12 -16.07 4.58
CA LEU A 198 4.72 -14.77 4.04
C LEU A 198 4.88 -14.75 2.52
N GLY A 199 6.02 -15.22 2.01
CA GLY A 199 6.29 -15.27 0.58
C GLY A 199 5.30 -16.16 -0.17
N LYS A 200 4.95 -17.32 0.40
CA LYS A 200 3.95 -18.23 -0.15
C LYS A 200 2.56 -17.59 -0.18
N LEU A 201 2.06 -17.10 0.95
CA LEU A 201 0.73 -16.48 1.04
C LEU A 201 0.61 -15.27 0.12
N LEU A 202 1.65 -14.44 0.03
CA LEU A 202 1.65 -13.28 -0.86
C LEU A 202 1.59 -13.68 -2.33
N LYS A 203 2.27 -14.76 -2.70
CA LYS A 203 2.20 -15.33 -4.06
C LYS A 203 0.79 -15.85 -4.34
N ASP A 204 0.22 -16.62 -3.43
CA ASP A 204 -1.13 -17.18 -3.56
C ASP A 204 -2.17 -16.05 -3.72
N PHE A 205 -2.09 -15.02 -2.87
CA PHE A 205 -2.92 -13.82 -2.97
C PHE A 205 -2.84 -13.15 -4.34
N LEU A 206 -1.63 -12.95 -4.89
CA LEU A 206 -1.45 -12.34 -6.21
C LEU A 206 -1.95 -13.21 -7.35
N ASP A 207 -1.79 -14.54 -7.24
CA ASP A 207 -2.24 -15.47 -8.26
C ASP A 207 -3.78 -15.56 -8.30
N GLU A 208 -4.47 -15.42 -7.16
CA GLU A 208 -5.93 -15.26 -7.12
C GLU A 208 -6.38 -14.04 -7.92
N GLN A 209 -5.68 -12.90 -7.79
CA GLN A 209 -6.06 -11.67 -8.50
C GLN A 209 -5.86 -11.77 -10.02
N LYS A 210 -4.99 -12.67 -10.49
CA LYS A 210 -4.76 -12.90 -11.92
C LYS A 210 -5.89 -13.69 -12.58
N ASN A 211 -6.61 -14.50 -11.82
CA ASN A 211 -7.68 -15.35 -12.35
C ASN A 211 -8.96 -14.55 -12.66
N ASP A 212 -9.18 -13.43 -11.96
CA ASP A 212 -10.31 -12.52 -12.22
C ASP A 212 -10.21 -11.78 -13.58
N TYR A 213 -9.06 -11.83 -14.28
CA TYR A 213 -8.90 -11.25 -15.63
C TYR A 213 -9.49 -12.14 -16.74
N VAL A 214 -9.88 -13.38 -16.44
CA VAL A 214 -10.28 -14.36 -17.46
C VAL A 214 -11.80 -14.34 -17.71
N ASP A 215 -12.60 -13.79 -16.79
CA ASP A 215 -14.07 -13.86 -16.84
C ASP A 215 -14.77 -12.61 -17.42
N GLU A 216 -14.03 -11.64 -17.97
CA GLU A 216 -14.60 -10.43 -18.62
C GLU A 216 -14.65 -10.48 -20.17
N TYR A 217 -14.61 -11.66 -20.79
CA TYR A 217 -14.78 -11.83 -22.26
C TYR A 217 -16.00 -12.65 -22.67
#